data_AF-A0A8T6URB1-F1
#
_entry.id   AF-A0A8T6URB1-F1
#
_cell.length_a   1.000
_cell.length_b   1.000
_cell.length_c   1.000
_cell.angle_alpha   90.00
_cell.angle_beta   90.00
_cell.angle_gamma   90.00
#
_symmetry.space_group_name_H-M   'P 1'
#
loop_
_entity.id
_entity.type
_entity.pdbx_description
1 polymer ?
#
loop_
_entity_poly.entity_id
_entity_poly.type
_entity_poly.pdbx_seq_one_letter_code
_entity_poly.pdbx_strand_id
1 'polypeptide(L)'
;MRFGRRLQSGAVNSLLLLAGLYLILGGFTLANSMGLQYSPVLHSYYENQPLHLVLLSPFLDHIALLVLSALMLILPLALGLWKRALWLILLSCLLLVLRGIFYFWGAPAVGDILLVLAGFISLATILVFGADSLSLVKKTVGARILIWGCAVLLSVQFLSAFCLLLYPSFPSLAWKPSVWRFVGVETQLFHVLSGLVPILFTLTLFSWVIKPLWSYSRSWGKGGKSLAKQLGFKLSFDLGSEQAGSWNSRLSVMLLFCSLAFSLYCVLYPILLTDSMEQIGWGDLPVYARMLQDIGERGGIEAVPYIFLRFRDRAISLLLMTGVWRVTELSPYLALKSTALLLAPLLTLAAYLFARQAAHDPMVISLTPVFTAVSFHLTVGLG
;
A
#
# COMPACT_ATOMS: atom_id res chain seq x y z
N MET A 1 6.61 14.49 39.55
CA MET A 1 7.50 14.29 38.37
C MET A 1 6.98 13.31 37.30
N ARG A 2 6.23 12.23 37.61
CA ARG A 2 5.70 11.31 36.57
C ARG A 2 4.61 11.91 35.64
N PHE A 3 3.84 12.88 36.12
CA PHE A 3 2.77 13.52 35.34
C PHE A 3 3.31 14.45 34.23
N GLY A 4 4.37 15.21 34.51
CA GLY A 4 5.02 16.09 33.53
C GLY A 4 5.67 15.34 32.36
N ARG A 5 6.28 14.17 32.59
CA ARG A 5 6.84 13.33 31.51
C ARG A 5 5.76 12.73 30.59
N ARG A 6 4.55 12.43 31.12
CA ARG A 6 3.43 11.91 30.32
C ARG A 6 2.81 12.99 29.42
N LEU A 7 2.65 14.22 29.94
CA LEU A 7 2.18 15.35 29.13
C LEU A 7 3.16 15.67 28.00
N GLN A 8 4.47 15.63 28.28
CA GLN A 8 5.51 15.82 27.26
C GLN A 8 5.50 14.70 26.20
N SER A 9 5.28 13.43 26.57
CA SER A 9 5.19 12.34 25.58
C SER A 9 3.95 12.43 24.71
N GLY A 10 2.82 12.91 25.25
CA GLY A 10 1.59 13.10 24.50
C GLY A 10 1.74 14.15 23.41
N ALA A 11 2.26 15.33 23.75
CA ALA A 11 2.48 16.43 22.80
C ALA A 11 3.43 16.03 21.66
N VAL A 12 4.53 15.31 21.98
CA VAL A 12 5.47 14.81 20.98
C VAL A 12 4.80 13.81 20.05
N ASN A 13 3.98 12.89 20.56
CA ASN A 13 3.28 11.93 19.70
C ASN A 13 2.26 12.61 18.78
N SER A 14 1.50 13.60 19.28
CA SER A 14 0.56 14.38 18.46
C SER A 14 1.29 15.12 17.33
N LEU A 15 2.45 15.69 17.63
CA LEU A 15 3.29 16.36 16.63
C LEU A 15 3.80 15.39 15.56
N LEU A 16 4.24 14.19 15.96
CA LEU A 16 4.69 13.16 15.02
C LEU A 16 3.54 12.62 14.17
N LEU A 17 2.33 12.55 14.72
CA LEU A 17 1.11 12.25 13.97
C LEU A 17 0.83 13.32 12.92
N LEU A 18 0.86 14.61 13.30
CA LEU A 18 0.65 15.73 12.36
C LEU A 18 1.71 15.74 11.26
N ALA A 19 2.97 15.42 11.59
CA ALA A 19 4.03 15.24 10.60
C ALA A 19 3.77 14.05 9.66
N GLY A 20 3.25 12.93 10.17
CA GLY A 20 2.84 11.79 9.36
C GLY A 20 1.67 12.13 8.43
N LEU A 21 0.67 12.85 8.93
CA LEU A 21 -0.47 13.32 8.15
C LEU A 21 -0.01 14.30 7.05
N TYR A 22 0.90 15.21 7.38
CA TYR A 22 1.53 16.11 6.41
C TYR A 22 2.28 15.35 5.31
N LEU A 23 3.01 14.28 5.68
CA LEU A 23 3.72 13.47 4.70
C LEU A 23 2.78 12.84 3.66
N ILE A 24 1.62 12.34 4.11
CA ILE A 24 0.61 11.76 3.20
C ILE A 24 -0.08 12.85 2.36
N LEU A 25 -0.63 13.89 3.00
CA LEU A 25 -1.34 14.96 2.28
C LEU A 25 -0.41 15.71 1.32
N GLY A 26 0.80 16.05 1.75
CA GLY A 26 1.80 16.70 0.92
C GLY A 26 2.23 15.82 -0.25
N GLY A 27 2.40 14.51 -0.01
CA GLY A 27 2.67 13.54 -1.08
C GLY A 27 1.53 13.46 -2.11
N PHE A 28 0.27 13.44 -1.66
CA PHE A 28 -0.90 13.43 -2.55
C PHE A 28 -1.01 14.71 -3.37
N THR A 29 -0.88 15.88 -2.74
CA THR A 29 -0.89 17.16 -3.45
C THR A 29 0.24 17.25 -4.45
N LEU A 30 1.45 16.81 -4.09
CA LEU A 30 2.58 16.78 -5.02
C LEU A 30 2.30 15.89 -6.23
N ALA A 31 1.79 14.68 -6.01
CA ALA A 31 1.42 13.75 -7.09
C ALA A 31 0.37 14.35 -8.02
N ASN A 32 -0.68 14.98 -7.47
CA ASN A 32 -1.74 15.63 -8.22
C ASN A 32 -1.19 16.84 -9.02
N SER A 33 -0.39 17.71 -8.39
CA SER A 33 0.16 18.91 -9.03
C SER A 33 1.21 18.59 -10.10
N MET A 34 1.93 17.47 -9.98
CA MET A 34 2.84 16.97 -11.01
C MET A 34 2.09 16.33 -12.19
N GLY A 35 0.77 16.13 -12.08
CA GLY A 35 -0.02 15.45 -13.11
C GLY A 35 0.43 14.00 -13.31
N LEU A 36 0.90 13.33 -12.25
CA LEU A 36 1.26 11.92 -12.33
C LEU A 36 0.06 11.12 -12.84
N GLN A 37 0.29 10.19 -13.76
CA GLN A 37 -0.75 9.39 -14.37
C GLN A 37 -0.56 7.91 -14.04
N TYR A 38 -1.64 7.15 -14.07
CA TYR A 38 -1.61 5.70 -14.00
C TYR A 38 -2.39 5.11 -15.18
N SER A 39 -1.96 3.93 -15.63
CA SER A 39 -2.74 3.17 -16.59
C SER A 39 -3.75 2.33 -15.80
N PRO A 40 -5.06 2.62 -15.89
CA PRO A 40 -6.07 1.78 -15.27
C PRO A 40 -5.98 0.36 -15.86
N VAL A 41 -6.14 -0.65 -15.00
CA VAL A 41 -6.14 -2.06 -15.44
C VAL A 41 -7.42 -2.41 -16.20
N LEU A 42 -8.48 -1.62 -15.96
CA LEU A 42 -9.80 -1.72 -16.60
C LEU A 42 -9.70 -1.53 -18.10
N HIS A 43 -10.15 -2.55 -18.85
CA HIS A 43 -10.10 -2.59 -20.31
C HIS A 43 -10.89 -1.45 -20.97
N SER A 44 -11.87 -0.89 -20.26
CA SER A 44 -12.69 0.24 -20.70
C SER A 44 -11.92 1.56 -20.80
N TYR A 45 -10.73 1.65 -20.19
CA TYR A 45 -9.93 2.85 -20.15
C TYR A 45 -8.56 2.60 -20.82
N TYR A 46 -8.49 2.86 -22.13
CA TYR A 46 -7.24 2.79 -22.89
C TYR A 46 -6.29 3.97 -22.66
N GLU A 47 -6.76 4.99 -21.95
CA GLU A 47 -6.03 6.23 -21.69
C GLU A 47 -5.51 6.27 -20.26
N ASN A 48 -4.29 6.78 -20.12
CA ASN A 48 -3.71 7.07 -18.82
C ASN A 48 -4.59 8.07 -18.08
N GLN A 49 -4.99 7.74 -16.86
CA GLN A 49 -5.77 8.63 -16.03
C GLN A 49 -4.86 9.44 -15.11
N PRO A 50 -5.11 10.76 -14.94
CA PRO A 50 -4.40 11.54 -13.96
C PRO A 50 -4.73 11.05 -12.55
N LEU A 51 -3.73 11.03 -11.68
CA LEU A 51 -3.93 10.84 -10.25
C LEU A 51 -4.70 12.04 -9.70
N HIS A 52 -5.73 11.72 -8.94
CA HIS A 52 -6.55 12.67 -8.21
C HIS A 52 -6.80 12.09 -6.81
N LEU A 53 -5.74 12.16 -6.00
CA LEU A 53 -5.70 11.66 -4.64
C LEU A 53 -6.27 12.72 -3.68
N VAL A 54 -7.44 12.44 -3.10
CA VAL A 54 -8.16 13.34 -2.20
C VAL A 54 -8.70 12.55 -1.02
N LEU A 55 -8.38 12.96 0.21
CA LEU A 55 -8.82 12.30 1.45
C LEU A 55 -10.19 12.80 1.91
N LEU A 56 -10.36 14.11 2.14
CA LEU A 56 -11.60 14.69 2.70
C LEU A 56 -12.40 15.47 1.68
N SER A 57 -11.77 16.37 0.95
CA SER A 57 -12.28 17.08 -0.23
C SER A 57 -11.15 17.95 -0.77
N PRO A 58 -11.16 18.36 -2.05
CA PRO A 58 -10.08 19.21 -2.57
C PRO A 58 -9.87 20.48 -1.74
N PHE A 59 -10.98 21.09 -1.30
CA PHE A 59 -10.97 22.28 -0.46
C PHE A 59 -10.44 22.00 0.96
N LEU A 60 -10.96 20.96 1.64
CA LEU A 60 -10.55 20.66 3.01
C LEU A 60 -9.10 20.14 3.08
N ASP A 61 -8.68 19.35 2.10
CA ASP A 61 -7.31 18.84 2.00
C ASP A 61 -6.34 20.00 1.77
N HIS A 62 -6.71 20.98 0.93
CA HIS A 62 -5.91 22.18 0.72
C HIS A 62 -5.78 23.04 1.99
N ILE A 63 -6.88 23.25 2.73
CA ILE A 63 -6.84 23.94 4.03
C ILE A 63 -5.99 23.17 5.03
N ALA A 64 -6.18 21.86 5.14
CA ALA A 64 -5.41 21.00 6.03
C ALA A 64 -3.91 21.08 5.69
N LEU A 65 -3.55 21.03 4.40
CA LEU A 65 -2.18 21.18 3.94
C LEU A 65 -1.58 22.54 4.32
N LEU A 66 -2.34 23.63 4.15
CA LEU A 66 -1.88 24.97 4.55
C LEU A 66 -1.61 25.05 6.05
N VAL A 67 -2.54 24.56 6.87
CA VAL A 67 -2.40 24.53 8.33
C VAL A 67 -1.20 23.66 8.73
N LEU A 68 -1.07 22.47 8.15
CA LEU A 68 0.04 21.57 8.44
C LEU A 68 1.39 22.16 7.99
N SER A 69 1.48 22.77 6.80
CA SER A 69 2.68 23.46 6.33
C SER A 69 3.09 24.60 7.26
N ALA A 70 2.13 25.42 7.71
CA ALA A 70 2.38 26.48 8.67
C ALA A 70 2.89 25.93 10.01
N LEU A 71 2.26 24.86 10.52
CA LEU A 71 2.72 24.16 11.72
C LEU A 71 4.14 23.61 11.55
N MET A 72 4.44 22.96 10.42
CA MET A 72 5.78 22.44 10.14
C MET A 72 6.83 23.54 10.08
N LEU A 73 6.49 24.75 9.65
CA LEU A 73 7.41 25.89 9.58
C LEU A 73 7.61 26.59 10.94
N ILE A 74 6.55 26.71 11.74
CA ILE A 74 6.62 27.27 13.10
C ILE A 74 7.43 26.35 14.03
N LEU A 75 7.36 25.04 13.78
CA LEU A 75 7.92 24.07 14.69
C LEU A 75 9.46 24.13 14.85
N PRO A 76 10.28 24.26 13.80
CA PRO A 76 11.72 24.50 13.92
C PRO A 76 12.04 25.75 14.75
N LEU A 77 11.25 26.82 14.62
CA LEU A 77 11.41 28.05 15.39
C LEU A 77 11.11 27.79 16.87
N ALA A 78 9.98 27.13 17.16
CA ALA A 78 9.56 26.78 18.52
C ALA A 78 10.56 25.84 19.22
N LEU A 79 11.20 24.94 18.47
CA LEU A 79 12.24 24.03 18.97
C LEU A 79 13.62 24.68 19.11
N GLY A 80 13.74 25.98 18.84
CA GLY A 80 15.01 26.71 18.94
C GLY A 80 16.04 26.31 17.87
N LEU A 81 15.61 25.72 16.75
CA LEU A 81 16.50 25.26 15.68
C LEU A 81 17.03 26.38 14.78
N TRP A 82 16.51 27.60 14.91
CA TRP A 82 16.95 28.78 14.17
C TRP A 82 18.47 29.02 14.23
N LYS A 83 19.15 28.70 15.33
CA LYS A 83 20.61 28.85 15.42
C LYS A 83 21.39 27.85 14.55
N ARG A 84 20.83 26.67 14.28
CA ARG A 84 21.50 25.56 13.57
C ARG A 84 21.05 25.44 12.12
N ALA A 85 19.83 25.86 11.81
CA ALA A 85 19.18 25.63 10.53
C ALA A 85 18.51 26.90 9.97
N LEU A 86 19.05 28.09 10.30
CA LEU A 86 18.49 29.38 9.85
C LEU A 86 18.26 29.39 8.34
N TRP A 87 19.24 28.94 7.55
CA TRP A 87 19.17 28.97 6.10
C TRP A 87 18.05 28.08 5.53
N LEU A 88 17.79 26.90 6.13
CA LEU A 88 16.69 26.01 5.73
C LEU A 88 15.32 26.61 6.07
N ILE A 89 15.23 27.29 7.22
CA ILE A 89 14.02 28.00 7.64
C ILE A 89 13.76 29.19 6.70
N LEU A 90 14.78 29.98 6.40
CA LEU A 90 14.69 31.09 5.43
C LEU A 90 14.32 30.60 4.04
N LEU A 91 14.89 29.48 3.58
CA LEU A 91 14.52 28.84 2.31
C LEU A 91 13.04 28.44 2.31
N SER A 92 12.55 27.84 3.39
CA SER A 92 11.13 27.45 3.52
C SER A 92 10.22 28.68 3.48
N CYS A 93 10.58 29.77 4.17
CA CYS A 93 9.86 31.04 4.11
C CYS A 93 9.87 31.64 2.69
N LEU A 94 11.02 31.61 1.99
CA LEU A 94 11.14 32.09 0.62
C LEU A 94 10.20 31.33 -0.31
N LEU A 95 10.12 29.99 -0.20
CA LEU A 95 9.20 29.18 -0.98
C LEU A 95 7.72 29.53 -0.73
N LEU A 96 7.35 29.90 0.50
CA LEU A 96 5.99 30.39 0.80
C LEU A 96 5.70 31.76 0.19
N VAL A 97 6.69 32.66 0.13
CA VAL A 97 6.55 33.94 -0.57
C VAL A 97 6.39 33.70 -2.07
N LEU A 98 7.24 32.85 -2.67
CA LEU A 98 7.15 32.47 -4.08
C LEU A 98 5.80 31.84 -4.40
N ARG A 99 5.26 30.99 -3.51
CA ARG A 99 3.89 30.47 -3.64
C ARG A 99 2.88 31.59 -3.84
N GLY A 100 2.91 32.62 -2.98
CA GLY A 100 2.00 33.77 -3.10
C GLY A 100 2.09 34.46 -4.45
N ILE A 101 3.31 34.62 -4.98
CA ILE A 101 3.56 35.22 -6.29
C ILE A 101 2.98 34.34 -7.41
N PHE A 102 3.24 33.03 -7.41
CA PHE A 102 2.71 32.12 -8.44
C PHE A 102 1.19 32.00 -8.39
N TYR A 103 0.57 32.06 -7.20
CA TYR A 103 -0.89 32.14 -7.08
C TYR A 103 -1.44 33.43 -7.71
N PHE A 104 -0.78 34.57 -7.45
CA PHE A 104 -1.16 35.84 -8.05
C PHE A 104 -1.03 35.84 -9.58
N TRP A 105 -0.03 35.14 -10.12
CA TRP A 105 0.18 34.97 -11.56
C TRP A 105 -0.70 33.90 -12.22
N GLY A 106 -1.64 33.30 -11.49
CA GLY A 106 -2.55 32.30 -12.06
C GLY A 106 -1.93 30.93 -12.30
N ALA A 107 -0.83 30.60 -11.62
CA ALA A 107 -0.15 29.30 -11.68
C ALA A 107 -0.28 28.52 -10.35
N PRO A 108 -1.50 28.14 -9.92
CA PRO A 108 -1.75 27.55 -8.60
C PRO A 108 -1.03 26.20 -8.40
N ALA A 109 -0.89 25.38 -9.46
CA ALA A 109 -0.19 24.10 -9.37
C ALA A 109 1.28 24.25 -8.97
N VAL A 110 1.97 25.27 -9.49
CA VAL A 110 3.35 25.61 -9.08
C VAL A 110 3.36 26.09 -7.63
N GLY A 111 2.37 26.91 -7.26
CA GLY A 111 2.20 27.35 -5.88
C GLY A 111 2.01 26.19 -4.88
N ASP A 112 1.25 25.16 -5.24
CA ASP A 112 1.04 23.96 -4.43
C ASP A 112 2.33 23.13 -4.29
N ILE A 113 3.10 22.97 -5.38
CA ILE A 113 4.42 22.32 -5.32
C ILE A 113 5.34 23.06 -4.34
N LEU A 114 5.39 24.40 -4.43
CA LEU A 114 6.22 25.22 -3.53
C LEU A 114 5.76 25.11 -2.07
N LEU A 115 4.45 25.04 -1.81
CA LEU A 115 3.89 24.84 -0.47
C LEU A 115 4.37 23.51 0.13
N VAL A 116 4.28 22.44 -0.64
CA VAL A 116 4.70 21.09 -0.21
C VAL A 116 6.21 21.05 0.01
N LEU A 117 7.00 21.64 -0.88
CA LEU A 117 8.46 21.70 -0.72
C LEU A 117 8.86 22.47 0.54
N ALA A 118 8.21 23.59 0.84
CA ALA A 118 8.50 24.38 2.04
C ALA A 118 8.30 23.57 3.34
N GLY A 119 7.17 22.86 3.46
CA GLY A 119 6.92 22.05 4.65
C GLY A 119 7.79 20.78 4.68
N PHE A 120 8.15 20.17 3.54
CA PHE A 120 9.12 19.06 3.53
C PHE A 120 10.53 19.48 3.97
N ILE A 121 11.00 20.66 3.55
CA ILE A 121 12.29 21.20 4.01
C ILE A 121 12.24 21.45 5.53
N SER A 122 11.11 21.98 6.03
CA SER A 122 10.91 22.20 7.46
C SER A 122 10.86 20.87 8.24
N LEU A 123 10.20 19.86 7.69
CA LEU A 123 10.16 18.50 8.25
C LEU A 123 11.54 17.85 8.28
N ALA A 124 12.30 17.96 7.19
CA ALA A 124 13.68 17.47 7.10
C ALA A 124 14.58 18.17 8.13
N THR A 125 14.37 19.48 8.35
CA THR A 125 15.07 20.25 9.38
C THR A 125 14.83 19.68 10.78
N ILE A 126 13.59 19.32 11.11
CA ILE A 126 13.23 18.68 12.39
C ILE A 126 13.89 17.30 12.50
N LEU A 127 13.89 16.50 11.44
CA LEU A 127 14.49 15.17 11.42
C LEU A 127 16.01 15.21 11.65
N VAL A 128 16.69 16.15 10.99
CA VAL A 128 18.16 16.24 11.03
C VAL A 128 18.65 16.92 12.30
N PHE A 129 18.00 17.99 12.75
CA PHE A 129 18.49 18.86 13.82
C PHE A 129 17.62 18.86 15.09
N GLY A 130 16.36 18.43 15.00
CA GLY A 130 15.37 18.52 16.08
C GLY A 130 15.33 17.35 17.05
N ALA A 131 16.02 16.25 16.75
CA ALA A 131 16.00 15.06 17.61
C ALA A 131 16.52 15.32 19.04
N ASP A 132 17.59 16.12 19.16
CA ASP A 132 18.15 16.52 20.45
C ASP A 132 17.12 17.32 21.28
N SER A 133 16.41 18.26 20.64
CA SER A 133 15.36 19.07 21.25
C SER A 133 14.12 18.25 21.66
N LEU A 134 13.86 17.15 20.95
CA LEU A 134 12.76 16.23 21.26
C LEU A 134 13.14 15.14 22.26
N SER A 135 14.39 15.13 22.75
CA SER A 135 14.93 14.05 23.61
C SER A 135 14.77 12.64 22.99
N LEU A 136 14.77 12.56 21.66
CA LEU A 136 14.59 11.32 20.90
C LEU A 136 15.83 11.03 20.06
N VAL A 137 16.07 9.74 19.78
CA VAL A 137 17.10 9.35 18.83
C VAL A 137 16.63 9.67 17.41
N LYS A 138 17.46 10.31 16.57
CA LYS A 138 17.09 10.71 15.18
C LYS A 138 16.34 9.62 14.39
N LYS A 139 16.86 8.39 14.43
CA LYS A 139 16.27 7.21 13.77
C LYS A 139 14.83 6.93 14.24
N THR A 140 14.54 7.18 15.52
CA THR A 140 13.20 6.93 16.09
C THR A 140 12.18 7.99 15.68
N VAL A 141 12.61 9.23 15.44
CA VAL A 141 11.70 10.30 14.99
C VAL A 141 11.20 10.00 13.58
N GLY A 142 12.11 9.71 12.65
CA GLY A 142 11.74 9.32 11.28
C GLY A 142 10.88 8.07 11.23
N ALA A 143 11.26 7.03 11.98
CA ALA A 143 10.46 5.80 12.07
C ALA A 143 9.04 6.07 12.58
N ARG A 144 8.87 6.91 13.61
CA ARG A 144 7.54 7.25 14.14
C ARG A 144 6.68 8.04 13.18
N ILE A 145 7.26 9.00 12.44
CA ILE A 145 6.53 9.75 11.40
C ILE A 145 6.05 8.80 10.31
N LEU A 146 6.91 7.88 9.87
CA LEU A 146 6.54 6.84 8.91
C LEU A 146 5.44 5.93 9.45
N ILE A 147 5.53 5.47 10.70
CA ILE A 147 4.49 4.66 11.34
C ILE A 147 3.15 5.40 11.34
N TRP A 148 3.13 6.69 11.67
CA TRP A 148 1.89 7.49 11.64
C TRP A 148 1.36 7.70 10.22
N GLY A 149 2.23 7.94 9.24
CA GLY A 149 1.85 7.98 7.83
C GLY A 149 1.23 6.66 7.36
N CYS A 150 1.85 5.53 7.72
CA CYS A 150 1.30 4.19 7.47
C CYS A 150 -0.05 3.98 8.17
N ALA A 151 -0.23 4.49 9.40
CA ALA A 151 -1.50 4.40 10.11
C ALA A 151 -2.64 5.16 9.40
N VAL A 152 -2.33 6.30 8.76
CA VAL A 152 -3.30 7.04 7.92
C VAL A 152 -3.69 6.20 6.71
N LEU A 153 -2.72 5.65 5.97
CA LEU A 153 -2.98 4.78 4.82
C LEU A 153 -3.76 3.52 5.20
N LEU A 154 -3.41 2.92 6.34
CA LEU A 154 -4.12 1.77 6.89
C LEU A 154 -5.58 2.12 7.23
N SER A 155 -5.83 3.32 7.76
CA SER A 155 -7.20 3.79 8.01
C SER A 155 -8.00 3.94 6.72
N VAL A 156 -7.39 4.49 5.67
CA VAL A 156 -8.01 4.58 4.33
C VAL A 156 -8.38 3.19 3.80
N GLN A 157 -7.48 2.22 3.96
CA GLN A 157 -7.71 0.82 3.57
C GLN A 157 -8.88 0.18 4.34
N PHE A 158 -8.92 0.32 5.67
CA PHE A 158 -10.04 -0.19 6.46
C PHE A 158 -11.38 0.46 6.08
N LEU A 159 -11.38 1.78 5.86
CA LEU A 159 -12.57 2.52 5.41
C LEU A 159 -13.02 2.05 4.03
N SER A 160 -12.10 1.90 3.08
CA SER A 160 -12.37 1.40 1.74
C SER A 160 -12.95 -0.03 1.76
N ALA A 161 -12.30 -0.95 2.47
CA ALA A 161 -12.79 -2.31 2.65
C ALA A 161 -14.18 -2.37 3.28
N PHE A 162 -14.43 -1.54 4.30
CA PHE A 162 -15.76 -1.41 4.91
C PHE A 162 -16.80 -0.92 3.91
N CYS A 163 -16.47 0.08 3.08
CA CYS A 163 -17.37 0.57 2.03
C CYS A 163 -17.70 -0.51 1.01
N LEU A 164 -16.70 -1.27 0.57
CA LEU A 164 -16.86 -2.36 -0.40
C LEU A 164 -17.70 -3.51 0.15
N LEU A 165 -17.53 -3.86 1.42
CA LEU A 165 -18.33 -4.90 2.09
C LEU A 165 -19.78 -4.47 2.31
N LEU A 166 -20.06 -3.18 2.51
CA LEU A 166 -21.43 -2.71 2.63
C LEU A 166 -22.14 -2.58 1.27
N TYR A 167 -21.38 -2.42 0.18
CA TYR A 167 -21.95 -2.08 -1.12
C TYR A 167 -23.01 -3.06 -1.63
N PRO A 168 -22.81 -4.39 -1.66
CA PRO A 168 -23.83 -5.34 -2.13
C PRO A 168 -25.16 -5.25 -1.36
N SER A 169 -25.11 -4.94 -0.06
CA SER A 169 -26.32 -4.79 0.76
C SER A 169 -26.94 -3.39 0.65
N PHE A 170 -26.14 -2.37 0.35
CA PHE A 170 -26.58 -0.97 0.30
C PHE A 170 -26.02 -0.24 -0.93
N PRO A 171 -26.49 -0.55 -2.15
CA PRO A 171 -25.97 0.04 -3.38
C PRO A 171 -26.11 1.57 -3.43
N SER A 172 -27.11 2.12 -2.71
CA SER A 172 -27.33 3.56 -2.58
C SER A 172 -26.14 4.31 -1.94
N LEU A 173 -25.26 3.62 -1.19
CA LEU A 173 -24.06 4.20 -0.60
C LEU A 173 -22.94 4.46 -1.63
N ALA A 174 -22.86 3.68 -2.72
CA ALA A 174 -21.85 3.92 -3.77
C ALA A 174 -22.06 5.27 -4.48
N TRP A 175 -23.32 5.71 -4.58
CA TRP A 175 -23.65 6.98 -5.22
C TRP A 175 -23.29 8.20 -4.36
N LYS A 176 -22.84 7.99 -3.12
CA LYS A 176 -22.35 9.08 -2.26
C LYS A 176 -20.84 9.27 -2.48
N PRO A 177 -20.40 10.39 -3.10
CA PRO A 177 -18.98 10.61 -3.40
C PRO A 177 -18.08 10.63 -2.17
N SER A 178 -18.63 10.94 -0.99
CA SER A 178 -17.88 10.96 0.27
C SER A 178 -17.44 9.57 0.74
N VAL A 179 -18.26 8.55 0.49
CA VAL A 179 -18.02 7.16 0.92
C VAL A 179 -17.08 6.48 -0.08
N TRP A 180 -17.36 6.65 -1.38
CA TRP A 180 -16.56 6.04 -2.45
C TRP A 180 -15.16 6.65 -2.62
N ARG A 181 -14.90 7.81 -1.99
CA ARG A 181 -13.59 8.47 -2.07
C ARG A 181 -12.46 7.62 -1.53
N PHE A 182 -12.66 6.90 -0.41
CA PHE A 182 -11.61 6.05 0.16
C PHE A 182 -11.27 4.89 -0.77
N VAL A 183 -12.30 4.31 -1.40
CA VAL A 183 -12.13 3.30 -2.46
C VAL A 183 -11.35 3.90 -3.63
N GLY A 184 -11.72 5.10 -4.10
CA GLY A 184 -11.03 5.79 -5.17
C GLY A 184 -9.55 6.07 -4.89
N VAL A 185 -9.21 6.55 -3.69
CA VAL A 185 -7.82 6.77 -3.27
C VAL A 185 -7.03 5.47 -3.23
N GLU A 186 -7.59 4.43 -2.61
CA GLU A 186 -6.92 3.12 -2.55
C GLU A 186 -6.69 2.55 -3.95
N THR A 187 -7.71 2.57 -4.82
CA THR A 187 -7.63 2.12 -6.22
C THR A 187 -6.57 2.88 -7.02
N GLN A 188 -6.49 4.21 -6.87
CA GLN A 188 -5.51 5.03 -7.59
C GLN A 188 -4.07 4.76 -7.11
N LEU A 189 -3.84 4.75 -5.78
CA LEU A 189 -2.54 4.40 -5.21
C LEU A 189 -2.10 3.00 -5.65
N PHE A 190 -3.07 2.10 -5.77
CA PHE A 190 -2.84 0.75 -6.18
C PHE A 190 -2.45 0.65 -7.67
N HIS A 191 -3.18 1.31 -8.56
CA HIS A 191 -2.88 1.25 -9.98
C HIS A 191 -1.50 1.81 -10.34
N VAL A 192 -0.99 2.78 -9.57
CA VAL A 192 0.40 3.25 -9.70
C VAL A 192 1.41 2.12 -9.50
N LEU A 193 1.09 1.15 -8.63
CA LEU A 193 1.93 -0.01 -8.33
C LEU A 193 1.56 -1.27 -9.14
N SER A 194 0.52 -1.22 -9.97
CA SER A 194 -0.07 -2.40 -10.63
C SER A 194 0.93 -3.23 -11.43
N GLY A 195 1.91 -2.61 -12.09
CA GLY A 195 2.95 -3.33 -12.83
C GLY A 195 3.88 -4.18 -11.95
N LEU A 196 4.05 -3.81 -10.67
CA LEU A 196 4.87 -4.57 -9.71
C LEU A 196 4.06 -5.64 -8.97
N VAL A 197 2.74 -5.53 -8.97
CA VAL A 197 1.86 -6.40 -8.17
C VAL A 197 2.00 -7.88 -8.52
N PRO A 198 1.93 -8.31 -9.80
CA PRO A 198 2.07 -9.74 -10.12
C PRO A 198 3.42 -10.31 -9.67
N ILE A 199 4.48 -9.50 -9.73
CA ILE A 199 5.83 -9.88 -9.29
C ILE A 199 5.84 -10.03 -7.76
N LEU A 200 5.37 -9.02 -7.03
CA LEU A 200 5.31 -9.04 -5.56
C LEU A 200 4.41 -10.16 -5.04
N PHE A 201 3.25 -10.38 -5.68
CA PHE A 201 2.34 -11.47 -5.38
C PHE A 201 3.01 -12.83 -5.57
N THR A 202 3.65 -13.06 -6.72
CA THR A 202 4.37 -14.31 -7.01
C THR A 202 5.51 -14.54 -6.04
N LEU A 203 6.32 -13.52 -5.78
CA LEU A 203 7.41 -13.59 -4.80
C LEU A 203 6.90 -13.93 -3.40
N THR A 204 5.76 -13.36 -2.99
CA THR A 204 5.14 -13.64 -1.70
C THR A 204 4.60 -15.07 -1.65
N LEU A 205 3.87 -15.48 -2.69
CA LEU A 205 3.26 -16.81 -2.81
C LEU A 205 4.30 -17.93 -2.85
N PHE A 206 5.47 -17.70 -3.46
CA PHE A 206 6.58 -18.65 -3.53
C PHE A 206 7.72 -18.34 -2.57
N SER A 207 7.54 -17.43 -1.61
CA SER A 207 8.59 -17.07 -0.65
C SER A 207 9.08 -18.27 0.17
N TRP A 208 8.18 -19.24 0.43
CA TRP A 208 8.50 -20.49 1.11
C TRP A 208 9.41 -21.42 0.29
N VAL A 209 9.44 -21.29 -1.04
CA VAL A 209 10.32 -22.05 -1.95
C VAL A 209 11.75 -21.50 -1.93
N ILE A 210 11.95 -20.24 -1.58
CA ILE A 210 13.28 -19.62 -1.47
C ILE A 210 14.12 -20.37 -0.42
N LYS A 211 13.52 -20.84 0.66
CA LYS A 211 14.22 -21.54 1.75
C LYS A 211 14.87 -22.86 1.31
N PRO A 212 14.16 -23.83 0.68
CA PRO A 212 14.78 -25.03 0.17
C PRO A 212 15.77 -24.75 -0.97
N LEU A 213 15.48 -23.82 -1.88
CA LEU A 213 16.40 -23.45 -2.97
C LEU A 213 17.71 -22.86 -2.44
N TRP A 214 17.64 -22.03 -1.40
CA TRP A 214 18.81 -21.44 -0.75
C TRP A 214 19.61 -22.46 0.07
N SER A 215 18.93 -23.40 0.74
CA SER A 215 19.57 -24.52 1.42
C SER A 215 20.31 -25.42 0.43
N TYR A 216 19.70 -25.68 -0.73
CA TYR A 216 20.29 -26.48 -1.81
C TYR A 216 21.49 -25.77 -2.45
N SER A 217 21.40 -24.45 -2.69
CA SER A 217 22.52 -23.67 -3.26
C SER A 217 23.74 -23.60 -2.32
N ARG A 218 23.51 -23.53 -1.00
CA ARG A 218 24.58 -23.63 0.01
C ARG A 218 25.19 -25.03 0.07
N SER A 219 24.39 -26.08 -0.13
CA SER A 219 24.87 -27.46 -0.17
C SER A 219 25.70 -27.78 -1.42
N TRP A 220 25.47 -27.08 -2.52
CA TRP A 220 26.12 -27.35 -3.81
C TRP A 220 27.42 -26.57 -4.07
N GLY A 221 27.81 -25.61 -3.23
CA GLY A 221 28.95 -24.76 -3.56
C GLY A 221 29.80 -24.29 -2.40
N LYS A 222 31.01 -24.87 -2.27
CA LYS A 222 32.18 -24.15 -1.71
C LYS A 222 32.48 -22.84 -2.48
N GLY A 223 31.95 -22.69 -3.71
CA GLY A 223 31.99 -21.45 -4.52
C GLY A 223 30.79 -20.50 -4.42
N GLY A 224 29.67 -20.91 -3.79
CA GLY A 224 28.43 -20.10 -3.72
C GLY A 224 28.48 -18.95 -2.70
N LYS A 225 29.50 -18.91 -1.85
CA LYS A 225 29.70 -17.83 -0.86
C LYS A 225 30.05 -16.49 -1.51
N SER A 226 30.45 -16.45 -2.78
CA SER A 226 30.87 -15.23 -3.48
C SER A 226 29.69 -14.36 -3.95
N LEU A 227 28.67 -14.95 -4.58
CA LEU A 227 27.53 -14.21 -5.13
C LEU A 227 26.62 -13.61 -4.05
N ALA A 228 26.37 -14.35 -2.95
CA ALA A 228 25.61 -13.82 -1.81
C ALA A 228 26.32 -12.65 -1.09
N LYS A 229 27.66 -12.58 -1.20
CA LYS A 229 28.47 -11.49 -0.64
C LYS A 229 28.51 -10.28 -1.59
N GLN A 230 28.47 -10.50 -2.92
CA GLN A 230 28.44 -9.45 -3.94
C GLN A 230 27.07 -8.77 -4.10
N LEU A 231 25.95 -9.48 -3.89
CA LEU A 231 24.61 -8.91 -4.02
C LEU A 231 24.12 -8.15 -2.78
N GLY A 232 24.94 -8.02 -1.72
CA GLY A 232 24.60 -7.22 -0.53
C GLY A 232 23.36 -7.66 0.27
N PHE A 233 22.68 -8.74 -0.15
CA PHE A 233 21.51 -9.30 0.52
C PHE A 233 21.92 -10.05 1.78
N LYS A 234 22.13 -9.29 2.87
CA LYS A 234 22.31 -9.82 4.21
C LYS A 234 20.95 -10.15 4.83
N LEU A 235 20.21 -11.12 4.28
CA LEU A 235 19.11 -11.76 5.01
C LEU A 235 19.73 -12.74 6.02
N SER A 236 20.09 -12.22 7.19
CA SER A 236 20.33 -13.05 8.36
C SER A 236 19.00 -13.62 8.84
N PHE A 237 18.60 -14.76 8.27
CA PHE A 237 17.55 -15.59 8.83
C PHE A 237 18.13 -16.33 10.04
N ASP A 238 18.13 -15.65 11.19
CA ASP A 238 18.39 -16.33 12.46
C ASP A 238 17.16 -17.15 12.83
N LEU A 239 17.31 -18.47 12.72
CA LEU A 239 16.40 -19.48 13.28
C LEU A 239 16.68 -19.69 14.78
N GLY A 240 16.89 -18.59 15.50
CA GLY A 240 16.99 -18.56 16.94
C GLY A 240 15.64 -18.13 17.51
N SER A 241 14.82 -19.11 17.87
CA SER A 241 13.62 -18.90 18.67
C SER A 241 14.04 -18.49 20.08
N GLU A 242 14.29 -17.21 20.32
CA GLU A 242 14.30 -16.71 21.69
C GLU A 242 14.04 -15.21 21.71
N GLN A 243 13.06 -14.85 22.54
CA GLN A 243 12.72 -13.51 23.02
C GLN A 243 12.00 -12.54 22.06
N ALA A 244 10.66 -12.58 22.11
CA ALA A 244 9.83 -11.38 21.98
C ALA A 244 8.43 -11.63 22.57
N GLY A 245 8.24 -11.29 23.86
CA GLY A 245 6.92 -11.06 24.50
C GLY A 245 5.94 -12.25 24.56
N SER A 246 5.14 -12.36 25.63
CA SER A 246 4.12 -13.41 25.76
C SER A 246 2.89 -13.15 24.88
N TRP A 247 3.07 -13.01 23.57
CA TRP A 247 1.93 -13.02 22.65
C TRP A 247 1.39 -14.45 22.56
N ASN A 248 0.13 -14.63 22.90
CA ASN A 248 -0.48 -15.95 23.02
C ASN A 248 -0.53 -16.64 21.65
N SER A 249 0.20 -17.74 21.49
CA SER A 249 0.24 -18.51 20.25
C SER A 249 -1.16 -18.95 19.79
N ARG A 250 -2.08 -19.19 20.73
CA ARG A 250 -3.49 -19.49 20.41
C ARG A 250 -4.19 -18.31 19.73
N LEU A 251 -3.95 -17.09 20.22
CA LEU A 251 -4.50 -15.87 19.62
C LEU A 251 -3.98 -15.70 18.19
N SER A 252 -2.69 -15.93 17.94
CA SER A 252 -2.11 -15.88 16.59
C SER A 252 -2.78 -16.84 15.62
N VAL A 253 -3.02 -18.09 16.06
CA VAL A 253 -3.69 -19.11 15.24
C VAL A 253 -5.14 -18.74 15.00
N MET A 254 -5.85 -18.26 16.02
CA MET A 254 -7.23 -17.77 15.88
C MET A 254 -7.31 -16.59 14.90
N LEU A 255 -6.40 -15.62 15.01
CA LEU A 255 -6.33 -14.48 14.10
C LEU A 255 -6.06 -14.92 12.65
N LEU A 256 -5.15 -15.87 12.44
CA LEU A 256 -4.91 -16.45 11.12
C LEU A 256 -6.18 -17.11 10.56
N PHE A 257 -6.84 -17.97 11.34
CA PHE A 257 -8.05 -18.65 10.90
C PHE A 257 -9.18 -17.67 10.58
N CYS A 258 -9.40 -16.68 11.45
CA CYS A 258 -10.36 -15.61 11.20
C CYS A 258 -10.00 -14.80 9.95
N SER A 259 -8.72 -14.52 9.70
CA SER A 259 -8.27 -13.80 8.51
C SER A 259 -8.49 -14.61 7.23
N LEU A 260 -8.25 -15.93 7.26
CA LEU A 260 -8.54 -16.82 6.15
C LEU A 260 -10.03 -16.87 5.84
N ALA A 261 -10.86 -17.09 6.86
CA ALA A 261 -12.31 -17.09 6.72
C ALA A 261 -12.83 -15.73 6.23
N PHE A 262 -12.27 -14.62 6.74
CA PHE A 262 -12.63 -13.27 6.33
C PHE A 262 -12.22 -13.00 4.88
N SER A 263 -11.03 -13.41 4.44
CA SER A 263 -10.62 -13.26 3.04
C SER A 263 -11.53 -14.03 2.07
N LEU A 264 -11.95 -15.24 2.45
CA LEU A 264 -12.94 -16.01 1.70
C LEU A 264 -14.29 -15.29 1.66
N TYR A 265 -14.74 -14.77 2.81
CA TYR A 265 -15.96 -13.97 2.87
C TYR A 265 -15.90 -12.74 1.97
N CYS A 266 -14.80 -11.96 1.99
CA CYS A 266 -14.62 -10.78 1.16
C CYS A 266 -14.75 -11.07 -0.34
N VAL A 267 -14.28 -12.24 -0.82
CA VAL A 267 -14.41 -12.62 -2.23
C VAL A 267 -15.77 -13.24 -2.53
N LEU A 268 -16.29 -14.09 -1.66
CA LEU A 268 -17.54 -14.83 -1.89
C LEU A 268 -18.77 -13.93 -1.77
N TYR A 269 -18.76 -13.00 -0.82
CA TYR A 269 -19.91 -12.17 -0.50
C TYR A 269 -20.39 -11.30 -1.69
N PRO A 270 -19.52 -10.58 -2.42
CA PRO A 270 -19.92 -9.87 -3.63
C PRO A 270 -20.45 -10.79 -4.73
N ILE A 271 -19.87 -11.99 -4.86
CA ILE A 271 -20.27 -12.97 -5.88
C ILE A 271 -21.69 -13.50 -5.62
N LEU A 272 -22.08 -13.66 -4.36
CA LEU A 272 -23.38 -14.21 -3.97
C LEU A 272 -24.53 -13.20 -4.04
N LEU A 273 -24.25 -11.91 -3.86
CA LEU A 273 -25.28 -10.88 -3.66
C LEU A 273 -25.51 -9.97 -4.86
N THR A 274 -24.69 -10.04 -5.90
CA THR A 274 -24.80 -9.11 -7.02
C THR A 274 -24.69 -9.82 -8.36
N ASP A 275 -25.78 -9.77 -9.13
CA ASP A 275 -25.82 -10.24 -10.52
C ASP A 275 -25.08 -9.26 -11.46
N SER A 276 -25.01 -7.98 -11.11
CA SER A 276 -24.31 -6.93 -11.88
C SER A 276 -22.85 -6.76 -11.44
N MET A 277 -21.99 -7.65 -11.92
CA MET A 277 -20.55 -7.69 -11.62
C MET A 277 -19.77 -6.42 -12.05
N GLU A 278 -20.32 -5.62 -12.98
CA GLU A 278 -19.64 -4.44 -13.53
C GLU A 278 -19.35 -3.33 -12.50
N GLN A 279 -20.16 -3.22 -11.44
CA GLN A 279 -20.05 -2.10 -10.49
C GLN A 279 -19.14 -2.38 -9.28
N ILE A 280 -18.69 -3.63 -9.07
CA ILE A 280 -17.86 -4.05 -7.92
C ILE A 280 -16.39 -4.21 -8.31
N GLY A 281 -15.97 -3.66 -9.45
CA GLY A 281 -14.61 -3.85 -9.95
C GLY A 281 -14.39 -5.20 -10.66
N TRP A 282 -15.45 -5.99 -10.87
CA TRP A 282 -15.44 -7.20 -11.71
C TRP A 282 -15.87 -6.94 -13.16
N GLY A 283 -15.83 -5.67 -13.60
CA GLY A 283 -16.17 -5.26 -14.96
C GLY A 283 -15.28 -5.88 -16.04
N ASP A 284 -14.06 -6.26 -15.69
CA ASP A 284 -13.14 -6.95 -16.63
C ASP A 284 -13.39 -8.46 -16.73
N LEU A 285 -14.22 -9.04 -15.87
CA LEU A 285 -14.45 -10.50 -15.85
C LEU A 285 -14.89 -11.06 -17.21
N PRO A 286 -15.81 -10.43 -17.98
CA PRO A 286 -16.15 -10.87 -19.34
C PRO A 286 -14.99 -10.74 -20.33
N VAL A 287 -14.07 -9.81 -20.12
CA VAL A 287 -12.88 -9.62 -20.96
C VAL A 287 -11.88 -10.74 -20.67
N TYR A 288 -11.58 -11.02 -19.40
CA TYR A 288 -10.73 -12.15 -19.02
C TYR A 288 -11.31 -13.48 -19.46
N ALA A 289 -12.63 -13.65 -19.41
CA ALA A 289 -13.29 -14.86 -19.89
C ALA A 289 -13.06 -15.06 -21.40
N ARG A 290 -13.14 -14.00 -22.20
CA ARG A 290 -12.81 -14.03 -23.64
C ARG A 290 -11.32 -14.30 -23.87
N MET A 291 -10.43 -13.68 -23.11
CA MET A 291 -8.99 -13.95 -23.20
C MET A 291 -8.67 -15.42 -22.91
N LEU A 292 -9.30 -16.02 -21.90
CA LEU A 292 -9.15 -17.45 -21.63
C LEU A 292 -9.67 -18.30 -22.79
N GLN A 293 -10.79 -17.94 -23.41
CA GLN A 293 -11.29 -18.64 -24.60
C GLN A 293 -10.29 -18.55 -25.77
N ASP A 294 -9.76 -17.37 -26.07
CA ASP A 294 -8.74 -17.15 -27.11
C ASP A 294 -7.46 -17.98 -26.85
N ILE A 295 -7.02 -18.03 -25.59
CA ILE A 295 -5.89 -18.90 -25.17
C ILE A 295 -6.27 -20.38 -25.33
N GLY A 296 -7.52 -20.71 -25.04
CA GLY A 296 -8.13 -22.02 -25.16
C GLY A 296 -8.02 -22.63 -26.54
N GLU A 297 -8.29 -21.81 -27.56
CA GLU A 297 -8.27 -22.16 -28.99
C GLU A 297 -6.89 -22.55 -29.50
N ARG A 298 -5.81 -22.02 -28.89
CA ARG A 298 -4.43 -22.33 -29.32
C ARG A 298 -3.91 -23.66 -28.78
N GLY A 299 -4.43 -24.11 -27.64
CA GLY A 299 -4.13 -25.41 -27.04
C GLY A 299 -2.69 -25.60 -26.52
N GLY A 300 -2.55 -26.52 -25.56
CA GLY A 300 -1.27 -27.10 -25.15
C GLY A 300 -0.14 -26.11 -24.79
N ILE A 301 1.05 -26.38 -25.31
CA ILE A 301 2.29 -25.63 -25.03
C ILE A 301 2.29 -24.26 -25.74
N GLU A 302 1.58 -24.11 -26.86
CA GLU A 302 1.52 -22.88 -27.66
C GLU A 302 0.77 -21.74 -26.95
N ALA A 303 -0.11 -22.09 -26.00
CA ALA A 303 -0.79 -21.13 -25.12
C ALA A 303 0.21 -20.28 -24.30
N VAL A 304 1.31 -20.88 -23.83
CA VAL A 304 2.28 -20.18 -22.96
C VAL A 304 3.00 -19.04 -23.68
N PRO A 305 3.73 -19.25 -24.80
CA PRO A 305 4.37 -18.14 -25.51
C PRO A 305 3.34 -17.14 -26.03
N TYR A 306 2.13 -17.58 -26.41
CA TYR A 306 1.07 -16.66 -26.81
C TYR A 306 0.67 -15.70 -25.68
N ILE A 307 0.46 -16.19 -24.46
CA ILE A 307 0.13 -15.37 -23.29
C ILE A 307 1.20 -14.29 -23.08
N PHE A 308 2.48 -14.67 -23.07
CA PHE A 308 3.58 -13.73 -22.82
C PHE A 308 3.82 -12.75 -23.97
N LEU A 309 3.52 -13.14 -25.22
CA LEU A 309 3.70 -12.26 -26.37
C LEU A 309 2.55 -11.26 -26.51
N ARG A 310 1.31 -11.71 -26.31
CA ARG A 310 0.08 -10.93 -26.54
C ARG A 310 -0.33 -10.10 -25.34
N PHE A 311 -0.18 -10.63 -24.12
CA PHE A 311 -0.70 -10.04 -22.88
C PHE A 311 0.44 -9.75 -21.88
N ARG A 312 1.48 -9.06 -22.34
CA ARG A 312 2.74 -8.84 -21.60
C ARG A 312 2.56 -8.28 -20.18
N ASP A 313 1.59 -7.41 -20.00
CA ASP A 313 1.24 -6.73 -18.76
C ASP A 313 0.60 -7.66 -17.71
N ARG A 314 -0.06 -8.73 -18.16
CA ARG A 314 -0.87 -9.61 -17.30
C ARG A 314 -0.61 -11.11 -17.52
N ALA A 315 0.50 -11.44 -18.17
CA ALA A 315 0.84 -12.79 -18.59
C ALA A 315 0.86 -13.80 -17.43
N ILE A 316 1.43 -13.41 -16.29
CA ILE A 316 1.50 -14.26 -15.10
C ILE A 316 0.10 -14.54 -14.54
N SER A 317 -0.75 -13.52 -14.43
CA SER A 317 -2.13 -13.66 -13.96
C SER A 317 -2.95 -14.57 -14.87
N LEU A 318 -2.86 -14.36 -16.19
CA LEU A 318 -3.54 -15.20 -17.18
C LEU A 318 -3.03 -16.64 -17.17
N LEU A 319 -1.75 -16.86 -16.95
CA LEU A 319 -1.19 -18.22 -16.83
C LEU A 319 -1.79 -18.97 -15.63
N LEU A 320 -1.90 -18.31 -14.47
CA LEU A 320 -2.54 -18.88 -13.28
C LEU A 320 -4.02 -19.19 -13.52
N MET A 321 -4.76 -18.22 -14.07
CA MET A 321 -6.18 -18.38 -14.40
C MET A 321 -6.42 -19.51 -15.41
N THR A 322 -5.55 -19.63 -16.43
CA THR A 322 -5.60 -20.71 -17.41
C THR A 322 -5.36 -22.06 -16.74
N GLY A 323 -4.42 -22.15 -15.79
CA GLY A 323 -4.18 -23.35 -15.01
C GLY A 323 -5.42 -23.81 -14.23
N VAL A 324 -6.06 -22.89 -13.49
CA VAL A 324 -7.31 -23.19 -12.76
C VAL A 324 -8.41 -23.62 -13.71
N TRP A 325 -8.59 -22.91 -14.83
CA TRP A 325 -9.60 -23.25 -15.83
C TRP A 325 -9.40 -24.65 -16.42
N ARG A 326 -8.16 -25.01 -16.78
CA ARG A 326 -7.84 -26.33 -17.36
C ARG A 326 -7.96 -27.47 -16.34
N VAL A 327 -7.68 -27.24 -15.06
CA VAL A 327 -7.79 -28.26 -14.02
C VAL A 327 -9.24 -28.49 -13.58
N THR A 328 -10.05 -27.43 -13.54
CA THR A 328 -11.43 -27.49 -13.03
C THR A 328 -12.46 -27.85 -14.08
N GLU A 329 -12.12 -27.71 -15.37
CA GLU A 329 -13.03 -27.93 -16.52
C GLU A 329 -14.32 -27.10 -16.47
N LEU A 330 -14.34 -26.05 -15.66
CA LEU A 330 -15.48 -25.14 -15.55
C LEU A 330 -15.56 -24.21 -16.75
N SER A 331 -16.69 -23.50 -16.89
CA SER A 331 -16.76 -22.39 -17.85
C SER A 331 -15.69 -21.34 -17.50
N PRO A 332 -15.10 -20.63 -18.49
CA PRO A 332 -14.06 -19.61 -18.24
C PRO A 332 -14.47 -18.60 -17.18
N TYR A 333 -15.75 -18.21 -17.20
CA TYR A 333 -16.32 -17.27 -16.25
C TYR A 333 -16.31 -17.81 -14.80
N LEU A 334 -16.71 -19.07 -14.62
CA LEU A 334 -16.74 -19.70 -13.29
C LEU A 334 -15.32 -20.07 -12.81
N ALA A 335 -14.42 -20.43 -13.73
CA ALA A 335 -13.02 -20.66 -13.43
C ALA A 335 -12.32 -19.39 -12.91
N LEU A 336 -12.61 -18.23 -13.48
CA LEU A 336 -12.08 -16.95 -13.00
C LEU A 336 -12.59 -16.63 -11.57
N LYS A 337 -13.89 -16.79 -11.32
CA LYS A 337 -14.47 -16.66 -9.97
C LYS A 337 -13.85 -17.65 -8.97
N SER A 338 -13.59 -18.88 -9.41
CA SER A 338 -12.99 -19.92 -8.56
C SER A 338 -11.51 -19.65 -8.28
N THR A 339 -10.80 -19.06 -9.26
CA THR A 339 -9.41 -18.61 -9.09
C THR A 339 -9.33 -17.58 -7.95
N ALA A 340 -10.30 -16.67 -7.89
CA ALA A 340 -10.41 -15.68 -6.85
C ALA A 340 -10.58 -16.28 -5.45
N LEU A 341 -11.53 -17.21 -5.32
CA LEU A 341 -11.83 -17.92 -4.09
C LEU A 341 -10.64 -18.75 -3.60
N LEU A 342 -9.82 -19.27 -4.51
CA LEU A 342 -8.63 -20.04 -4.18
C LEU A 342 -7.45 -19.14 -3.77
N LEU A 343 -7.17 -18.09 -4.54
CA LEU A 343 -5.98 -17.25 -4.34
C LEU A 343 -6.09 -16.37 -3.10
N ALA A 344 -7.29 -15.96 -2.69
CA ALA A 344 -7.47 -15.10 -1.53
C ALA A 344 -6.98 -15.69 -0.19
N PRO A 345 -7.45 -16.87 0.24
CA PRO A 345 -6.94 -17.51 1.45
C PRO A 345 -5.47 -17.94 1.29
N LEU A 346 -5.04 -18.34 0.09
CA LEU A 346 -3.64 -18.68 -0.16
C LEU A 346 -2.70 -17.49 0.01
N LEU A 347 -3.09 -16.30 -0.46
CA LEU A 347 -2.32 -15.08 -0.27
C LEU A 347 -2.22 -14.72 1.21
N THR A 348 -3.35 -14.77 1.94
CA THR A 348 -3.39 -14.52 3.39
C THR A 348 -2.47 -15.48 4.15
N LEU A 349 -2.51 -16.78 3.80
CA LEU A 349 -1.62 -17.78 4.38
C LEU A 349 -0.15 -17.54 4.02
N ALA A 350 0.13 -17.24 2.76
CA ALA A 350 1.48 -16.96 2.28
C ALA A 350 2.08 -15.74 2.97
N ALA A 351 1.31 -14.67 3.15
CA ALA A 351 1.71 -13.46 3.87
C ALA A 351 2.04 -13.76 5.35
N TYR A 352 1.23 -14.59 6.02
CA TYR A 352 1.53 -15.07 7.37
C TYR A 352 2.84 -15.87 7.43
N LEU A 353 3.02 -16.81 6.50
CA LEU A 353 4.24 -17.64 6.43
C LEU A 353 5.48 -16.79 6.12
N PHE A 354 5.35 -15.82 5.24
CA PHE A 354 6.39 -14.84 4.93
C PHE A 354 6.74 -14.01 6.16
N ALA A 355 5.75 -13.42 6.84
CA ALA A 355 5.97 -12.64 8.04
C ALA A 355 6.61 -13.47 9.15
N ARG A 356 6.19 -14.72 9.32
CA ARG A 356 6.80 -15.65 10.29
C ARG A 356 8.28 -15.92 10.00
N GLN A 357 8.71 -15.81 8.74
CA GLN A 357 10.10 -15.96 8.35
C GLN A 357 10.89 -14.65 8.41
N ALA A 358 10.26 -13.53 8.07
CA ALA A 358 10.92 -12.23 7.91
C ALA A 358 10.89 -11.36 9.18
N ALA A 359 9.89 -11.53 10.04
CA ALA A 359 9.70 -10.75 11.25
C ALA A 359 10.00 -11.61 12.50
N HIS A 360 10.61 -10.99 13.51
CA HIS A 360 10.85 -11.62 14.81
C HIS A 360 9.74 -11.30 15.84
N ASP A 361 8.88 -10.33 15.56
CA ASP A 361 7.81 -9.89 16.46
C ASP A 361 6.52 -10.71 16.24
N PRO A 362 6.03 -11.48 17.25
CA PRO A 362 4.82 -12.28 17.11
C PRO A 362 3.56 -11.46 16.86
N MET A 363 3.50 -10.20 17.31
CA MET A 363 2.38 -9.31 17.02
C MET A 363 2.33 -8.97 15.52
N VAL A 364 3.48 -8.61 14.93
CA VAL A 364 3.60 -8.31 13.49
C VAL A 364 3.22 -9.54 12.66
N ILE A 365 3.70 -10.72 13.05
CA ILE A 365 3.36 -11.98 12.37
C ILE A 365 1.85 -12.23 12.40
N SER A 366 1.21 -11.99 13.55
CA SER A 366 -0.21 -12.25 13.76
C SER A 366 -1.13 -11.24 13.07
N LEU A 367 -0.71 -9.99 12.97
CA LEU A 367 -1.48 -8.92 12.32
C LEU A 367 -1.32 -8.90 10.80
N THR A 368 -0.21 -9.44 10.27
CA THR A 368 0.02 -9.52 8.82
C THR A 368 -1.15 -10.16 8.07
N PRO A 369 -1.65 -11.37 8.41
CA PRO A 369 -2.78 -11.97 7.71
C PRO A 369 -4.06 -11.15 7.83
N VAL A 370 -4.27 -10.42 8.94
CA VAL A 370 -5.43 -9.53 9.11
C VAL A 370 -5.37 -8.39 8.10
N PHE A 371 -4.23 -7.73 7.99
CA PHE A 371 -4.04 -6.65 7.02
C PHE A 371 -4.10 -7.15 5.58
N THR A 372 -3.57 -8.35 5.30
CA THR A 372 -3.70 -8.98 3.98
C THR A 372 -5.17 -9.24 3.64
N ALA A 373 -5.95 -9.80 4.58
CA ALA A 373 -7.37 -10.12 4.39
C ALA A 373 -8.24 -8.89 4.09
N VAL A 374 -7.87 -7.71 4.62
CA VAL A 374 -8.59 -6.44 4.41
C VAL A 374 -8.04 -5.66 3.20
N SER A 375 -6.97 -6.12 2.58
CA SER A 375 -6.32 -5.39 1.50
C SER A 375 -7.19 -5.32 0.23
N PHE A 376 -7.04 -4.23 -0.52
CA PHE A 376 -7.66 -4.03 -1.83
C PHE A 376 -7.56 -5.24 -2.76
N HIS A 377 -6.41 -5.93 -2.74
CA HIS A 377 -6.18 -7.13 -3.54
C HIS A 377 -7.21 -8.23 -3.30
N LEU A 378 -7.78 -8.31 -2.10
CA LEU A 378 -8.76 -9.33 -1.76
C LEU A 378 -10.18 -8.79 -1.76
N THR A 379 -10.36 -7.49 -1.50
CA THR A 379 -11.68 -6.85 -1.43
C THR A 379 -12.20 -6.39 -2.80
N VAL A 380 -11.31 -6.08 -3.74
CA VAL A 380 -11.63 -5.69 -5.13
C VAL A 380 -10.89 -6.55 -6.15
N GLY A 381 -9.66 -6.94 -5.82
CA GLY A 381 -8.66 -7.41 -6.77
C GLY A 381 -8.66 -8.90 -7.08
N LEU A 382 -9.74 -9.44 -7.64
CA LEU A 382 -9.67 -10.56 -8.59
C LEU A 382 -10.44 -10.26 -9.89
N GLY A 383 -10.57 -8.96 -10.18
CA GLY A 383 -10.93 -8.40 -11.49
C GLY A 383 -9.70 -7.87 -12.21
#